data_AF-A0A7U9S8V8-F1
#
_entry.id   AF-A0A7U9S8V8-F1
#
_cell.length_a   1.000
_cell.length_b   1.000
_cell.length_c   1.000
_cell.angle_alpha   90.00
_cell.angle_beta   90.00
_cell.angle_gamma   90.00
#
_symmetry.space_group_name_H-M   'P 1'
#
loop_
_entity.id
_entity.type
_entity.pdbx_description
1 polymer ?
#
loop_
_entity_poly.entity_id
_entity_poly.type
_entity_poly.pdbx_seq_one_letter_code
_entity_poly.pdbx_strand_id
1 'polypeptide(L)'
;MFTLTAKESILRAARKSDEMLEPYEWKRSRTVLRRERASNRPDLADDGLEIHTVREWFHDFNIPLKDDYFFTWTKTQATLCKHLRFLEEHLSEKTMLRIWNAILISLYLHYEITEDFQTQFKKNSDAILSLIETLKNFDIPMPKKA
;
A
#
# COMPACT_ATOMS: atom_id res chain seq x y z
N MET A 1 -7.83 -10.41 21.75
CA MET A 1 -7.05 -11.28 20.84
C MET A 1 -7.17 -10.88 19.35
N PHE A 2 -8.23 -10.18 18.91
CA PHE A 2 -8.34 -9.64 17.54
C PHE A 2 -7.49 -8.37 17.24
N THR A 3 -6.91 -7.75 18.28
CA THR A 3 -6.24 -6.45 18.21
C THR A 3 -4.80 -6.53 17.69
N LEU A 4 -4.08 -7.59 18.06
CA LEU A 4 -2.71 -7.82 17.56
C LEU A 4 -2.72 -8.10 16.04
N THR A 5 -3.72 -8.85 15.57
CA THR A 5 -3.84 -9.25 14.18
C THR A 5 -4.11 -8.06 13.26
N ALA A 6 -5.00 -7.15 13.64
CA ALA A 6 -5.28 -5.94 12.85
C ALA A 6 -4.06 -5.00 12.78
N LYS A 7 -3.39 -4.77 13.91
CA LYS A 7 -2.14 -3.97 13.98
C LYS A 7 -1.06 -4.56 13.08
N GLU A 8 -0.82 -5.86 13.19
CA GLU A 8 0.15 -6.59 12.36
C GLU A 8 -0.20 -6.57 10.88
N SER A 9 -1.49 -6.70 10.54
CA SER A 9 -1.96 -6.67 9.15
C SER A 9 -1.72 -5.30 8.52
N ILE A 10 -2.03 -4.22 9.26
CA ILE A 10 -1.83 -2.85 8.79
C ILE A 10 -0.34 -2.55 8.64
N LEU A 11 0.51 -2.90 9.62
CA LEU A 11 1.94 -2.66 9.55
C LEU A 11 2.64 -3.49 8.46
N ARG A 12 2.22 -4.75 8.24
CA ARG A 12 2.73 -5.57 7.12
C ARG A 12 2.27 -5.04 5.79
N ALA A 13 1.01 -4.60 5.68
CA ALA A 13 0.50 -3.96 4.47
C ALA A 13 1.26 -2.67 4.18
N ALA A 14 1.57 -1.86 5.20
CA ALA A 14 2.37 -0.65 5.11
C ALA A 14 3.78 -0.92 4.59
N ARG A 15 4.48 -1.89 5.21
CA ARG A 15 5.84 -2.26 4.81
C ARG A 15 5.86 -2.82 3.39
N LYS A 16 4.89 -3.66 3.06
CA LYS A 16 4.74 -4.22 1.71
C LYS A 16 4.37 -3.15 0.68
N SER A 17 3.57 -2.16 1.06
CA SER A 17 3.22 -1.00 0.23
C SER A 17 4.46 -0.14 -0.06
N ASP A 18 5.28 0.14 0.94
CA ASP A 18 6.56 0.86 0.80
C ASP A 18 7.56 0.06 -0.08
N GLU A 19 7.70 -1.24 0.19
CA GLU A 19 8.46 -2.19 -0.63
C GLU A 19 7.92 -2.35 -2.06
N MET A 20 6.65 -2.00 -2.33
CA MET A 20 6.05 -2.03 -3.67
C MET A 20 6.13 -0.67 -4.40
N LEU A 21 6.22 0.43 -3.64
CA LEU A 21 6.50 1.78 -4.14
C LEU A 21 7.95 1.91 -4.62
N GLU A 22 8.90 1.33 -3.89
CA GLU A 22 10.31 1.26 -4.28
C GLU A 22 10.46 0.73 -5.74
N PRO A 23 9.93 -0.46 -6.11
CA PRO A 23 9.77 -0.94 -7.49
C PRO A 23 9.10 0.01 -8.46
N TYR A 24 8.09 0.77 -8.07
CA TYR A 24 7.41 1.68 -8.99
C TYR A 24 8.32 2.86 -9.39
N GLU A 25 9.12 3.36 -8.45
CA GLU A 25 10.10 4.43 -8.68
C GLU A 25 11.31 3.94 -9.50
N TRP A 26 11.83 2.73 -9.26
CA TRP A 26 13.03 2.21 -9.98
C TRP A 26 12.73 1.39 -11.25
N LYS A 27 11.55 0.77 -11.40
CA LYS A 27 11.19 -0.03 -12.60
C LYS A 27 10.84 0.80 -13.84
N ARG A 28 10.89 2.13 -13.73
CA ARG A 28 11.03 2.97 -14.93
C ARG A 28 12.36 2.70 -15.66
N SER A 29 13.33 2.01 -15.06
CA SER A 29 14.70 1.95 -15.59
C SER A 29 15.31 0.60 -15.99
N ARG A 30 14.80 -0.59 -15.62
CA ARG A 30 15.16 -1.94 -16.16
C ARG A 30 14.86 -3.04 -15.13
N THR A 31 13.97 -3.98 -15.43
CA THR A 31 14.11 -5.34 -14.87
C THR A 31 13.63 -6.41 -15.83
N VAL A 32 14.57 -7.24 -16.25
CA VAL A 32 14.37 -8.47 -17.01
C VAL A 32 14.10 -9.58 -15.98
N LEU A 33 12.94 -10.25 -16.02
CA LEU A 33 12.73 -11.47 -15.24
C LEU A 33 13.08 -12.67 -16.12
N ARG A 34 14.24 -13.28 -15.88
CA ARG A 34 14.67 -14.49 -16.59
C ARG A 34 13.79 -15.65 -16.11
N ARG A 35 13.00 -16.24 -17.02
CA ARG A 35 12.24 -17.47 -16.76
C ARG A 35 13.22 -18.65 -16.69
N GLU A 36 13.48 -19.20 -15.51
CA GLU A 36 14.01 -20.56 -15.39
C GLU A 36 12.85 -21.54 -15.68
N ARG A 37 12.71 -21.95 -16.94
CA ARG A 37 11.97 -23.18 -17.27
C ARG A 37 12.97 -24.26 -17.62
N ALA A 38 12.88 -25.35 -16.86
CA ALA A 38 13.41 -26.68 -17.14
C ALA A 38 14.93 -26.83 -17.15
N SER A 39 15.46 -27.24 -16.00
CA SER A 39 16.54 -28.22 -15.95
C SER A 39 16.13 -29.46 -16.76
N ASN A 40 17.09 -30.01 -17.52
CA ASN A 40 17.04 -31.21 -18.39
C ASN A 40 16.40 -31.07 -19.78
N ARG A 41 17.18 -30.55 -20.75
CA ARG A 41 17.40 -31.13 -22.09
C ARG A 41 18.47 -30.30 -22.85
N PRO A 42 19.71 -30.80 -23.03
CA PRO A 42 20.80 -30.08 -23.70
C PRO A 42 20.67 -30.03 -25.23
N ASP A 43 19.60 -30.57 -25.78
CA ASP A 43 19.34 -30.84 -27.20
C ASP A 43 18.47 -29.78 -27.89
N LEU A 44 17.99 -28.75 -27.18
CA LEU A 44 17.17 -27.65 -27.72
C LEU A 44 17.85 -26.28 -27.54
N ALA A 45 19.14 -26.21 -27.87
CA ALA A 45 19.93 -24.97 -27.78
C ALA A 45 19.92 -24.14 -29.07
N ASP A 46 18.80 -24.11 -29.81
CA ASP A 46 18.60 -23.22 -30.97
C ASP A 46 17.17 -22.69 -31.08
N ASP A 47 16.53 -22.43 -29.95
CA ASP A 47 15.25 -21.73 -29.90
C ASP A 47 15.50 -20.47 -29.09
N GLY A 48 15.67 -19.34 -29.78
CA GLY A 48 16.04 -18.05 -29.21
C GLY A 48 15.34 -17.79 -27.88
N LEU A 49 16.12 -17.70 -26.80
CA LEU A 49 15.66 -17.38 -25.46
C LEU A 49 14.89 -16.06 -25.52
N GLU A 50 13.55 -16.14 -25.62
CA GLU A 50 12.68 -14.97 -25.62
C GLU A 50 12.69 -14.38 -24.21
N ILE A 51 13.49 -13.33 -24.06
CA ILE A 51 13.65 -12.61 -22.80
C ILE A 51 12.47 -11.65 -22.68
N HIS A 52 11.45 -12.06 -21.91
CA HIS A 52 10.34 -11.19 -21.53
C HIS A 52 10.70 -10.40 -20.25
N THR A 53 10.76 -9.09 -20.36
CA THR A 53 10.76 -8.15 -19.24
C THR A 53 9.38 -8.12 -18.58
N VAL A 54 9.32 -7.68 -17.32
CA VAL A 54 8.01 -7.46 -16.64
C VAL A 54 7.12 -6.53 -17.45
N ARG A 55 7.73 -5.59 -18.20
CA ARG A 55 7.01 -4.65 -19.06
C ARG A 55 6.34 -5.33 -20.25
N GLU A 56 7.05 -6.23 -20.91
CA GLU A 56 6.52 -7.02 -22.03
C GLU A 56 5.40 -7.94 -21.54
N TRP A 57 5.55 -8.55 -20.36
CA TRP A 57 4.47 -9.34 -19.76
C TRP A 57 3.22 -8.49 -19.46
N PHE A 58 3.37 -7.28 -18.93
CA PHE A 58 2.23 -6.38 -18.73
C PHE A 58 1.58 -6.01 -20.06
N HIS A 59 2.38 -5.76 -21.10
CA HIS A 59 1.88 -5.47 -22.44
C HIS A 59 1.12 -6.66 -23.05
N ASP A 60 1.65 -7.88 -22.96
CA ASP A 60 1.05 -9.10 -23.53
C ASP A 60 -0.27 -9.48 -22.88
N PHE A 61 -0.43 -9.17 -21.59
CA PHE A 61 -1.67 -9.36 -20.84
C PHE A 61 -2.59 -8.14 -20.90
N ASN A 62 -2.22 -7.11 -21.68
CA ASN A 62 -2.96 -5.87 -21.84
C ASN A 62 -3.23 -5.15 -20.50
N ILE A 63 -2.29 -5.30 -19.56
CA ILE A 63 -2.31 -4.69 -18.22
C ILE A 63 -1.61 -3.33 -18.29
N PRO A 64 -2.26 -2.23 -17.89
CA PRO A 64 -1.63 -0.92 -17.85
C PRO A 64 -0.40 -0.91 -16.94
N LEU A 65 0.73 -0.41 -17.46
CA LEU A 65 1.94 -0.19 -16.66
C LEU A 65 1.74 0.89 -15.58
N LYS A 66 0.81 1.81 -15.82
CA LYS A 66 0.41 2.84 -14.88
C LYS A 66 -0.95 2.45 -14.33
N ASP A 67 -0.97 2.06 -13.06
CA ASP A 67 -2.20 1.79 -12.33
C ASP A 67 -2.42 2.91 -11.31
N ASP A 68 -3.31 3.85 -11.67
CA ASP A 68 -3.65 4.99 -10.82
C ASP A 68 -4.42 4.54 -9.56
N TYR A 69 -5.11 3.39 -9.60
CA TYR A 69 -5.77 2.81 -8.42
C TYR A 69 -4.71 2.33 -7.44
N PHE A 70 -3.78 1.50 -7.92
CA PHE A 70 -2.68 0.98 -7.12
C PHE A 70 -1.84 2.11 -6.53
N PHE A 71 -1.50 3.11 -7.34
CA PHE A 71 -0.71 4.26 -6.87
C PHE A 71 -1.44 5.02 -5.76
N THR A 72 -2.73 5.35 -5.95
CA THR A 72 -3.53 6.08 -4.96
C THR A 72 -3.65 5.30 -3.66
N TRP A 73 -3.96 4.01 -3.76
CA TRP A 73 -4.05 3.10 -2.63
C TRP A 73 -2.76 3.03 -1.82
N THR A 74 -1.65 2.78 -2.51
CA THR A 74 -0.32 2.59 -1.92
C THR A 74 0.18 3.89 -1.26
N LYS A 75 -0.08 5.04 -1.90
CA LYS A 75 0.21 6.36 -1.32
C LYS A 75 -0.61 6.64 -0.05
N THR A 76 -1.90 6.31 -0.06
CA THR A 76 -2.77 6.45 1.11
C THR A 76 -2.26 5.59 2.27
N GLN A 77 -1.94 4.31 2.00
CA GLN A 77 -1.41 3.41 3.01
C GLN A 77 -0.10 3.92 3.61
N ALA A 78 0.87 4.32 2.78
CA ALA A 78 2.15 4.86 3.26
C ALA A 78 1.96 6.10 4.16
N THR A 79 1.08 7.01 3.76
CA THR A 79 0.78 8.25 4.50
C THR A 79 0.13 7.95 5.85
N LEU A 80 -0.89 7.10 5.87
CA LEU A 80 -1.56 6.69 7.10
C LEU A 80 -0.59 6.05 8.08
N CYS A 81 0.30 5.19 7.60
CA CYS A 81 1.24 4.49 8.46
C CYS A 81 2.25 5.42 9.11
N LYS A 82 2.71 6.43 8.37
CA LYS A 82 3.55 7.50 8.93
C LYS A 82 2.85 8.25 10.06
N HIS A 83 1.57 8.59 9.88
CA HIS A 83 0.81 9.30 10.90
C HIS A 83 0.43 8.42 12.10
N LEU A 84 0.04 7.17 11.84
CA LEU A 84 -0.34 6.23 12.89
C LEU A 84 0.84 5.91 13.80
N ARG A 85 2.06 5.74 13.27
CA ARG A 85 3.25 5.55 14.11
C ARG A 85 3.45 6.72 15.08
N PHE A 86 3.26 7.95 14.61
CA PHE A 86 3.33 9.12 15.49
C PHE A 86 2.24 9.11 16.56
N LEU A 87 0.99 8.81 16.18
CA LEU A 87 -0.14 8.77 17.12
C LEU A 87 -0.03 7.62 18.13
N GLU A 88 0.52 6.47 17.74
CA GLU A 88 0.77 5.33 18.64
C GLU A 88 1.66 5.71 19.83
N GLU A 89 2.60 6.64 19.64
CA GLU A 89 3.53 7.08 20.70
C GLU A 89 2.87 8.07 21.69
N HIS A 90 1.78 8.73 21.29
CA HIS A 90 1.19 9.85 22.04
C HIS A 90 -0.22 9.56 22.57
N LEU A 91 -0.90 8.54 22.04
CA LEU A 91 -2.28 8.23 22.39
C LEU A 91 -2.40 6.94 23.21
N SER A 92 -3.45 6.89 24.05
CA SER A 92 -3.79 5.67 24.78
C SER A 92 -4.18 4.53 23.82
N GLU A 93 -3.93 3.28 24.23
CA GLU A 93 -4.30 2.09 23.45
C GLU A 93 -5.80 2.08 23.08
N LYS A 94 -6.67 2.47 24.02
CA LYS A 94 -8.12 2.56 23.80
C LYS A 94 -8.47 3.58 22.69
N THR A 95 -7.78 4.70 22.64
CA THR A 95 -7.96 5.72 21.59
C THR A 95 -7.43 5.19 20.25
N MET A 96 -6.25 4.57 20.25
CA MET A 96 -5.66 3.97 19.04
C MET A 96 -6.55 2.88 18.43
N LEU A 97 -7.16 2.03 19.25
CA LEU A 97 -8.11 1.01 18.79
C LEU A 97 -9.32 1.63 18.07
N ARG A 98 -9.83 2.77 18.54
CA ARG A 98 -10.92 3.48 17.87
C ARG A 98 -10.47 4.03 16.51
N ILE A 99 -9.26 4.58 16.44
CA ILE A 99 -8.67 5.09 15.20
C ILE A 99 -8.49 3.96 14.18
N TRP A 100 -7.89 2.84 14.57
CA TRP A 100 -7.70 1.70 13.66
C TRP A 100 -9.02 1.13 13.14
N ASN A 101 -10.04 1.00 14.00
CA ASN A 101 -11.36 0.54 13.58
C ASN A 101 -12.02 1.51 12.59
N ALA A 102 -11.91 2.83 12.83
CA ALA A 102 -12.43 3.83 11.91
C ALA A 102 -11.76 3.75 10.53
N ILE A 103 -10.44 3.54 10.50
CA ILE A 103 -9.67 3.35 9.25
C ILE A 103 -10.10 2.08 8.54
N LEU A 104 -10.18 0.95 9.25
CA LEU A 104 -10.58 -0.33 8.67
C LEU A 104 -11.98 -0.25 8.05
N ILE A 105 -12.93 0.31 8.79
CA ILE A 105 -14.32 0.45 8.32
C ILE A 105 -14.35 1.34 7.08
N SER A 106 -13.73 2.52 7.14
CA SER A 106 -13.82 3.50 6.06
C SER A 106 -13.08 3.08 4.79
N LEU A 107 -11.95 2.37 4.92
CA LEU A 107 -11.13 2.02 3.76
C LEU A 107 -11.45 0.66 3.15
N TYR A 108 -12.09 -0.26 3.90
CA TYR A 108 -12.29 -1.64 3.43
C TYR A 108 -13.73 -2.15 3.53
N LEU A 109 -14.55 -1.66 4.47
CA LEU A 109 -15.84 -2.28 4.77
C LEU A 109 -17.04 -1.45 4.35
N HIS A 110 -16.93 -0.12 4.36
CA HIS A 110 -18.03 0.79 4.11
C HIS A 110 -18.08 1.22 2.65
N TYR A 111 -18.46 0.29 1.78
CA TYR A 111 -18.66 0.53 0.35
C TYR A 111 -20.02 0.06 -0.12
N GLU A 112 -20.65 0.89 -0.93
CA GLU A 112 -21.82 0.51 -1.70
C GLU A 112 -21.37 -0.17 -2.99
N ILE A 113 -21.82 -1.41 -3.20
CA ILE A 113 -21.47 -2.22 -4.37
C ILE A 113 -22.07 -1.69 -5.68
N THR A 114 -23.07 -0.82 -5.57
CA THR A 114 -23.73 -0.17 -6.71
C THR A 114 -22.99 1.06 -7.21
N GLU A 115 -22.03 1.56 -6.42
CA GLU A 115 -21.29 2.79 -6.69
C GLU A 115 -19.85 2.49 -7.11
N ASP A 116 -19.22 3.43 -7.81
CA ASP A 116 -17.82 3.29 -8.20
C ASP A 116 -16.92 3.22 -6.95
N PHE A 117 -16.14 2.15 -6.86
CA PHE A 117 -15.22 1.92 -5.75
C PHE A 117 -14.19 3.05 -5.62
N GLN A 118 -13.64 3.55 -6.74
CA GLN A 118 -12.54 4.50 -6.69
C GLN A 118 -12.97 5.85 -6.12
N THR A 119 -14.15 6.30 -6.52
CA THR A 119 -14.75 7.53 -6.03
C THR A 119 -15.00 7.46 -4.53
N GLN A 120 -15.55 6.33 -4.07
CA GLN A 120 -15.77 6.07 -2.64
C GLN A 120 -14.45 5.98 -1.88
N PHE A 121 -13.47 5.23 -2.41
CA PHE A 121 -12.17 5.04 -1.77
C PHE A 121 -11.46 6.36 -1.60
N LYS A 122 -11.42 7.20 -2.66
CA LYS A 122 -10.78 8.51 -2.61
C LYS A 122 -11.45 9.43 -1.59
N LYS A 123 -12.78 9.47 -1.58
CA LYS A 123 -13.55 10.26 -0.61
C LYS A 123 -13.25 9.80 0.82
N ASN A 124 -13.24 8.49 1.06
CA ASN A 124 -12.99 7.91 2.37
C ASN A 124 -11.53 8.12 2.81
N SER A 125 -10.56 7.97 1.89
CA SER A 125 -9.15 8.21 2.18
C SER A 125 -8.88 9.67 2.51
N ASP A 126 -9.45 10.61 1.75
CA ASP A 126 -9.25 12.05 1.96
C ASP A 126 -9.82 12.48 3.33
N ALA A 127 -11.02 11.98 3.67
CA ALA A 127 -11.65 12.23 4.97
C ALA A 127 -10.83 11.68 6.15
N ILE A 128 -10.35 10.44 6.04
CA ILE A 128 -9.56 9.79 7.09
C ILE A 128 -8.18 10.45 7.24
N LEU A 129 -7.52 10.77 6.14
CA LEU A 129 -6.23 11.47 6.16
C LEU A 129 -6.36 12.84 6.83
N SER A 130 -7.39 13.61 6.47
CA SER A 130 -7.68 14.90 7.10
C SER A 130 -7.96 14.77 8.59
N LEU A 131 -8.75 13.77 9.01
CA LEU A 131 -9.05 13.52 10.42
C LEU A 131 -7.77 13.16 11.21
N ILE A 132 -6.91 12.33 10.66
CA ILE A 132 -5.65 11.94 11.31
C ILE A 132 -4.69 13.12 11.40
N GLU A 133 -4.64 13.97 10.38
CA GLU A 133 -3.81 15.17 10.37
C GLU A 133 -4.28 16.19 11.40
N THR A 134 -5.60 16.37 11.54
CA THR A 134 -6.16 17.22 12.62
C THR A 134 -5.85 16.68 14.02
N LEU A 135 -5.98 15.36 14.24
CA LEU A 135 -5.60 14.74 15.51
C LEU A 135 -4.12 14.95 15.84
N LYS A 136 -3.24 14.76 14.85
CA LYS A 136 -1.81 15.00 15.00
C LYS A 136 -1.50 16.43 15.48
N ASN A 137 -2.27 17.42 15.02
CA ASN A 137 -2.07 18.82 15.34
C ASN A 137 -2.72 19.24 16.68
N PHE A 138 -3.76 18.52 17.13
CA PHE A 138 -4.49 18.84 18.36
C PHE A 138 -3.73 18.43 19.63
N ASP A 139 -2.91 17.37 19.56
CA ASP A 139 -2.20 16.79 20.70
C ASP A 139 -0.82 17.42 21.01
N ILE A 140 -0.49 18.60 20.46
CA ILE A 140 0.77 19.31 20.77
C ILE A 140 0.54 20.51 21.70
N PRO A 141 0.61 20.35 23.04
CA PRO A 141 1.25 21.33 23.90
C PRO A 141 2.77 21.08 23.85
N MET A 142 3.52 21.98 23.22
CA MET A 142 4.99 21.98 23.28
C MET A 142 5.46 21.82 24.74
N PRO A 143 6.41 20.91 25.05
CA PRO A 143 6.98 20.86 26.39
C PRO A 143 7.70 22.18 26.67
N LYS A 144 7.26 22.90 27.70
CA LYS A 144 8.04 24.01 28.28
C LYS A 144 9.32 23.39 28.84
N LYS A 145 10.45 23.65 28.17
CA LYS A 145 11.76 23.34 28.73
C LYS A 145 11.87 24.08 30.08
N ALA A 146 12.00 23.32 31.16
CA ALA A 146 12.40 23.80 32.47
C ALA A 146 13.91 24.07 32.48
#